data_AF-A0A553GUC2-F1
#
_entry.id   AF-A0A553GUC2-F1
#
_cell.length_a   1.000
_cell.length_b   1.000
_cell.length_c   1.000
_cell.angle_alpha   90.00
_cell.angle_beta   90.00
_cell.angle_gamma   90.00
#
_symmetry.space_group_name_H-M   'P 1'
#
loop_
_entity.id
_entity.type
_entity.pdbx_description
1 polymer ?
#
loop_
_entity_poly.entity_id
_entity_poly.type
_entity_poly.pdbx_seq_one_letter_code
_entity_poly.pdbx_strand_id
1 'polypeptide(L)'
;MDFLKLLKGCIFTIFLAFFLGVWILFEAPKSSGVADLKRLEEEFVKIHPPAYSYQSGEKHASSKVSSGLVQQFYLTKMAEVDVKDFYEKQLLANGWRESPIESLTEWTYCKGRLRAEISPQAKPSGYTFSISWFSQNTSGCP
;
A
#
# COMPACT_ATOMS: atom_id res chain seq x y z
N MET A 1 -18.35 -58.57 -14.31
CA MET A 1 -18.50 -57.39 -15.19
C MET A 1 -18.36 -56.06 -14.42
N ASP A 2 -18.03 -56.13 -13.13
CA ASP A 2 -18.17 -55.02 -12.18
C ASP A 2 -16.87 -54.25 -11.97
N PHE A 3 -15.73 -54.89 -12.20
CA PHE A 3 -14.41 -54.24 -12.13
C PHE A 3 -14.26 -53.09 -13.12
N LEU A 4 -14.79 -53.25 -14.34
CA LEU A 4 -14.73 -52.22 -15.39
C LEU A 4 -15.61 -50.99 -15.06
N LYS A 5 -16.69 -51.19 -14.30
CA LYS A 5 -17.58 -50.09 -13.84
C LYS A 5 -16.95 -49.31 -12.70
N LEU A 6 -16.30 -50.01 -11.75
CA LEU A 6 -15.54 -49.40 -10.66
C LEU A 6 -14.36 -48.57 -11.18
N LEU A 7 -13.60 -49.10 -12.15
CA LEU A 7 -12.46 -48.39 -12.75
C LEU A 7 -12.88 -47.08 -13.44
N LYS A 8 -13.98 -47.12 -14.22
CA LYS A 8 -14.54 -45.93 -14.88
C LYS A 8 -15.03 -44.87 -13.89
N GLY A 9 -15.64 -45.32 -12.78
CA GLY A 9 -16.05 -44.44 -11.68
C GLY A 9 -14.87 -43.69 -11.07
N CYS A 10 -13.80 -44.41 -10.69
CA CYS A 10 -12.60 -43.81 -10.10
C CYS A 10 -11.90 -42.80 -11.03
N ILE A 11 -11.80 -43.11 -12.32
CA ILE A 11 -11.18 -42.19 -13.29
C ILE A 11 -12.00 -40.90 -13.40
N PHE A 12 -13.33 -41.00 -13.41
CA PHE A 12 -14.21 -39.84 -13.47
C PHE A 12 -14.08 -38.95 -12.23
N THR A 13 -14.01 -39.53 -11.02
CA THR A 13 -13.81 -38.75 -9.78
C THR A 13 -12.46 -38.06 -9.74
N ILE A 14 -11.39 -38.72 -10.19
CA ILE A 14 -10.05 -38.11 -10.26
C ILE A 14 -10.05 -36.94 -11.25
N PHE A 15 -10.69 -37.11 -12.42
CA PHE A 15 -10.78 -36.07 -13.42
C PHE A 15 -11.60 -34.88 -12.92
N LEU A 16 -12.73 -35.13 -12.24
CA LEU A 16 -13.56 -34.08 -11.65
C LEU A 16 -12.81 -33.32 -10.55
N ALA A 17 -12.11 -34.03 -9.66
CA ALA A 17 -11.30 -33.41 -8.61
C ALA A 17 -10.14 -32.57 -9.17
N PHE A 18 -9.49 -33.05 -10.24
CA PHE A 18 -8.46 -32.30 -10.94
C PHE A 18 -9.02 -31.03 -11.58
N PHE A 19 -10.14 -31.11 -12.30
CA PHE A 19 -10.77 -29.95 -12.90
C PHE A 19 -11.25 -28.93 -11.87
N LEU A 20 -11.85 -29.37 -10.76
CA LEU A 20 -12.24 -28.50 -9.65
C LEU A 20 -11.02 -27.84 -9.00
N GLY A 21 -9.93 -28.59 -8.78
CA GLY A 21 -8.69 -28.05 -8.24
C GLY A 21 -8.04 -27.01 -9.15
N VAL A 22 -7.98 -27.28 -10.46
CA VAL A 22 -7.48 -26.33 -11.47
C VAL A 22 -8.37 -25.10 -11.56
N TRP A 23 -9.69 -25.25 -11.50
CA TRP A 23 -10.63 -24.14 -11.51
C TRP A 23 -10.43 -23.19 -10.32
N ILE A 24 -10.31 -23.74 -9.10
CA ILE A 24 -10.03 -22.97 -7.88
C ILE A 24 -8.67 -22.25 -7.96
N LEU A 25 -7.66 -22.88 -8.56
CA LEU A 25 -6.34 -22.27 -8.76
C LEU A 25 -6.33 -21.17 -9.82
N PHE A 26 -7.19 -21.25 -10.85
CA PHE A 26 -7.30 -20.22 -11.89
C PHE A 26 -8.18 -19.04 -11.49
N GLU A 27 -9.19 -19.26 -10.63
CA GLU A 27 -10.00 -18.20 -10.01
C GLU A 27 -9.36 -17.58 -8.77
N ALA A 28 -8.21 -18.11 -8.32
CA ALA A 28 -7.43 -17.49 -7.27
C ALA A 28 -7.15 -16.03 -7.69
N PRO A 29 -7.59 -15.02 -6.90
CA PRO A 29 -7.45 -13.64 -7.28
C PRO A 29 -5.97 -13.34 -7.48
N LYS A 30 -5.60 -12.98 -8.72
CA LYS A 30 -4.24 -12.51 -9.03
C LYS A 30 -3.91 -11.43 -8.01
N SER A 31 -2.84 -11.64 -7.24
CA SER A 31 -2.49 -10.75 -6.13
C SER A 31 -2.29 -9.32 -6.66
N SER A 32 -3.22 -8.43 -6.33
CA SER A 32 -3.12 -7.02 -6.73
C SER A 32 -1.93 -6.33 -6.06
N GLY A 33 -1.40 -6.91 -4.97
CA GLY A 33 -0.35 -6.32 -4.15
C GLY A 33 0.93 -5.92 -4.88
N VAL A 34 1.34 -6.65 -5.93
CA VAL A 34 2.55 -6.29 -6.72
C VAL A 34 2.29 -5.09 -7.64
N ALA A 35 1.12 -5.05 -8.28
CA ALA A 35 0.71 -3.91 -9.11
C ALA A 35 0.46 -2.66 -8.25
N ASP A 36 -0.10 -2.85 -7.05
CA ASP A 36 -0.34 -1.80 -6.09
C ASP A 36 0.98 -1.25 -5.51
N LEU A 37 1.98 -2.10 -5.25
CA LEU A 37 3.31 -1.65 -4.81
C LEU A 37 4.00 -0.78 -5.87
N LYS A 38 4.04 -1.23 -7.14
CA LYS A 38 4.65 -0.44 -8.21
C LYS A 38 3.99 0.94 -8.34
N ARG A 39 2.66 0.99 -8.27
CA ARG A 39 1.91 2.24 -8.31
C ARG A 39 2.19 3.14 -7.09
N LEU A 40 2.36 2.55 -5.90
CA LEU A 40 2.77 3.29 -4.71
C LEU A 40 4.16 3.89 -4.87
N GLU A 41 5.12 3.15 -5.42
CA GLU A 41 6.46 3.66 -5.67
C GLU A 41 6.47 4.79 -6.70
N GLU A 42 5.67 4.67 -7.77
CA GLU A 42 5.52 5.72 -8.78
C GLU A 42 4.94 7.00 -8.19
N GLU A 43 3.96 6.90 -7.30
CA GLU A 43 3.40 8.08 -6.63
C GLU A 43 4.35 8.65 -5.57
N PHE A 44 5.08 7.78 -4.84
CA PHE A 44 6.09 8.19 -3.84
C PHE A 44 7.18 9.08 -4.46
N VAL A 45 7.67 8.73 -5.64
CA VAL A 45 8.73 9.49 -6.33
C VAL A 45 8.25 10.86 -6.83
N LYS A 46 6.95 11.09 -6.98
CA LYS A 46 6.41 12.39 -7.43
C LYS A 46 6.53 13.46 -6.35
N ILE A 47 6.42 13.08 -5.08
CA ILE A 47 6.41 14.02 -3.96
C ILE A 47 7.76 13.96 -3.25
N HIS A 48 8.60 14.94 -3.59
CA HIS A 48 9.91 15.08 -2.98
C HIS A 48 9.79 15.71 -1.60
N PRO A 49 10.70 15.38 -0.68
CA PRO A 49 10.68 15.99 0.63
C PRO A 49 11.13 17.46 0.56
N PRO A 50 10.84 18.27 1.60
CA PRO A 50 11.21 19.67 1.62
C PRO A 50 12.71 19.88 1.42
N ALA A 51 13.08 21.04 0.86
CA ALA A 51 14.49 21.40 0.72
C ALA A 51 15.19 21.34 2.09
N TYR A 52 16.43 20.85 2.09
CA TYR A 52 17.25 20.67 3.30
C TYR A 52 16.76 19.61 4.29
N SER A 53 15.80 18.77 3.90
CA SER A 53 15.53 17.52 4.62
C SER A 53 16.56 16.44 4.23
N TYR A 54 16.98 15.66 5.22
CA TYR A 54 17.92 14.55 5.05
C TYR A 54 17.17 13.24 5.24
N GLN A 55 17.33 12.30 4.31
CA GLN A 55 16.82 10.94 4.50
C GLN A 55 17.54 10.30 5.69
N SER A 56 16.76 9.79 6.64
CA SER A 56 17.27 9.06 7.79
C SER A 56 16.97 7.58 7.61
N GLY A 57 18.00 6.77 7.34
CA GLY A 57 17.85 5.34 7.11
C GLY A 57 17.37 4.97 5.71
N GLU A 58 17.11 3.69 5.51
CA GLU A 58 16.74 3.14 4.21
C GLU A 58 15.23 3.26 3.94
N LYS A 59 14.88 3.37 2.64
CA LYS A 59 13.50 3.28 2.19
C LYS A 59 12.96 1.89 2.50
N HIS A 60 11.91 1.82 3.31
CA HIS A 60 11.23 0.55 3.59
C HIS A 60 10.07 0.37 2.61
N ALA A 61 10.19 -0.62 1.72
CA ALA A 61 9.11 -1.05 0.86
C ALA A 61 8.72 -2.48 1.20
N SER A 62 7.43 -2.75 1.38
CA SER A 62 6.92 -4.09 1.59
C SER A 62 5.62 -4.32 0.84
N SER A 63 5.44 -5.53 0.31
CA SER A 63 4.19 -5.97 -0.31
C SER A 63 3.68 -7.22 0.40
N LYS A 64 2.40 -7.21 0.78
CA LYS A 64 1.62 -8.39 1.14
C LYS A 64 0.56 -8.63 0.06
N VAL A 65 -0.07 -9.81 0.11
CA VAL A 65 -1.02 -10.30 -0.91
C VAL A 65 -2.12 -9.28 -1.27
N SER A 66 -2.46 -8.37 -0.35
CA SER A 66 -3.54 -7.39 -0.49
C SER A 66 -3.18 -5.94 -0.11
N SER A 67 -1.90 -5.65 0.12
CA SER A 67 -1.47 -4.31 0.52
C SER A 67 0.00 -4.06 0.19
N GLY A 68 0.32 -2.82 -0.20
CA GLY A 68 1.67 -2.32 -0.31
C GLY A 68 1.91 -1.24 0.74
N LEU A 69 3.17 -1.12 1.19
CA LEU A 69 3.66 -0.05 2.05
C LEU A 69 4.99 0.46 1.49
N VAL A 70 5.09 1.77 1.32
CA VAL A 70 6.35 2.48 1.09
C VAL A 70 6.51 3.52 2.20
N GLN A 71 7.58 3.41 2.99
CA GLN A 71 7.86 4.30 4.10
C GLN A 71 9.28 4.85 4.04
N GLN A 72 9.42 6.13 4.36
CA GLN A 72 10.71 6.80 4.49
C GLN A 72 10.68 7.76 5.69
N PHE A 73 11.81 7.85 6.39
CA PHE A 73 12.02 8.81 7.47
C PHE A 73 12.93 9.94 7.00
N TYR A 74 12.63 11.14 7.48
CA TYR A 74 13.37 12.35 7.17
C TYR A 74 13.70 13.13 8.44
N LEU A 75 14.87 13.72 8.45
CA LEU A 75 15.34 14.72 9.41
C LEU A 75 15.23 16.10 8.76
N THR A 76 14.64 17.07 9.45
CA THR A 76 14.59 18.45 8.96
C THR A 76 14.71 19.45 10.10
N LYS A 77 15.10 20.68 9.76
CA LYS A 77 15.08 21.84 10.67
C LYS A 77 13.81 22.68 10.53
N MET A 78 12.95 22.37 9.56
CA MET A 78 11.67 23.05 9.39
C MET A 78 10.75 22.82 10.58
N ALA A 79 9.88 23.79 10.87
CA ALA A 79 8.84 23.61 11.87
C ALA A 79 7.80 22.60 11.38
N GLU A 80 7.14 21.92 12.32
CA GLU A 80 6.11 20.92 12.03
C GLU A 80 5.00 21.48 11.12
N VAL A 81 4.55 22.71 11.37
CA VAL A 81 3.52 23.40 10.58
C VAL A 81 4.00 23.62 9.14
N ASP A 82 5.25 24.03 8.93
CA ASP A 82 5.77 24.25 7.58
C ASP A 82 5.90 22.94 6.80
N VAL A 83 6.22 21.83 7.49
CA VAL A 83 6.27 20.49 6.89
C VAL A 83 4.87 20.06 6.49
N LYS A 84 3.87 20.27 7.35
CA LYS A 84 2.46 20.00 7.04
C LYS A 84 2.02 20.76 5.79
N ASP A 85 2.17 22.08 5.80
CA ASP A 85 1.75 22.96 4.70
C ASP A 85 2.45 22.61 3.38
N PHE A 86 3.73 22.24 3.44
CA PHE A 86 4.47 21.78 2.27
C PHE A 86 3.85 20.52 1.66
N TYR A 87 3.63 19.48 2.47
CA TYR A 87 3.10 18.22 1.97
C TYR A 87 1.64 18.33 1.55
N GLU A 88 0.83 19.10 2.26
CA GLU A 88 -0.54 19.40 1.89
C GLU A 88 -0.60 19.97 0.47
N LYS A 89 0.18 21.03 0.19
CA LYS A 89 0.24 21.66 -1.14
C LYS A 89 0.68 20.67 -2.23
N GLN A 90 1.73 19.88 -1.97
CA GLN A 90 2.25 18.91 -2.93
C GLN A 90 1.25 17.78 -3.21
N LEU A 91 0.61 17.25 -2.16
CA LEU A 91 -0.38 16.18 -2.27
C LEU A 91 -1.61 16.66 -3.03
N LEU A 92 -2.17 17.80 -2.66
CA LEU A 92 -3.33 18.40 -3.34
C LEU A 92 -3.01 18.68 -4.82
N ALA A 93 -1.83 19.23 -5.14
CA ALA A 93 -1.39 19.46 -6.51
C ALA A 93 -1.26 18.17 -7.34
N ASN A 94 -0.99 17.03 -6.68
CA ASN A 94 -0.92 15.71 -7.31
C ASN A 94 -2.26 14.96 -7.28
N GLY A 95 -3.37 15.64 -6.98
CA GLY A 95 -4.72 15.06 -7.00
C GLY A 95 -5.05 14.17 -5.81
N TRP A 96 -4.29 14.30 -4.72
CA TRP A 96 -4.67 13.74 -3.42
C TRP A 96 -5.73 14.62 -2.77
N ARG A 97 -6.47 14.06 -1.81
CA ARG A 97 -7.46 14.77 -1.01
C ARG A 97 -7.23 14.47 0.46
N GLU A 98 -7.61 15.40 1.32
CA GLU A 98 -7.63 15.15 2.76
C GLU A 98 -8.60 14.01 3.07
N SER A 99 -8.15 13.10 3.92
CA SER A 99 -8.99 12.04 4.44
C SER A 99 -9.82 12.58 5.60
N PRO A 100 -11.15 12.32 5.66
CA PRO A 100 -11.97 12.73 6.79
C PRO A 100 -11.67 11.92 8.06
N ILE A 101 -10.82 10.89 7.97
CA ILE A 101 -10.29 10.18 9.12
C ILE A 101 -9.35 11.13 9.86
N GLU A 102 -9.89 11.78 10.89
CA GLU A 102 -9.10 12.60 11.80
C GLU A 102 -8.17 11.71 12.62
N SER A 103 -6.87 11.92 12.46
CA SER A 103 -5.85 11.41 13.37
C SER A 103 -5.25 12.59 14.12
N LEU A 104 -5.14 12.47 15.44
CA LEU A 104 -4.54 13.52 16.29
C LEU A 104 -3.04 13.66 16.05
N THR A 105 -2.40 12.63 15.50
CA THR A 105 -0.94 12.54 15.39
C THR A 105 -0.44 12.45 13.95
N GLU A 106 -1.33 12.31 12.98
CA GLU A 106 -0.96 12.04 11.59
C GLU A 106 -1.83 12.82 10.61
N TRP A 107 -1.22 13.42 9.61
CA TRP A 107 -1.96 14.05 8.52
C TRP A 107 -2.18 13.02 7.42
N THR A 108 -3.45 12.71 7.18
CA THR A 108 -3.85 11.63 6.28
C THR A 108 -4.45 12.19 5.01
N TYR A 109 -3.93 11.71 3.88
CA TYR A 109 -4.42 12.02 2.55
C TYR A 109 -4.70 10.73 1.79
N CYS A 110 -5.55 10.82 0.78
CA CYS A 110 -5.88 9.65 -0.02
C CYS A 110 -6.08 10.02 -1.50
N LYS A 111 -5.89 9.02 -2.38
CA LYS A 111 -6.08 9.11 -3.83
C LYS A 111 -6.55 7.78 -4.39
N GLY A 112 -7.86 7.65 -4.61
CA GLY A 112 -8.46 6.38 -4.98
C GLY A 112 -8.27 5.34 -3.86
N ARG A 113 -7.55 4.25 -4.15
CA ARG A 113 -7.22 3.19 -3.17
C ARG A 113 -5.90 3.43 -2.43
N LEU A 114 -5.24 4.55 -2.69
CA LEU A 114 -3.96 4.87 -2.05
C LEU A 114 -4.20 5.81 -0.87
N ARG A 115 -3.38 5.66 0.18
CA ARG A 115 -3.35 6.49 1.37
C ARG A 115 -1.94 6.95 1.63
N ALA A 116 -1.77 8.21 2.02
CA ALA A 116 -0.50 8.79 2.44
C ALA A 116 -0.70 9.32 3.86
N GLU A 117 0.22 8.97 4.76
CA GLU A 117 0.24 9.39 6.15
C GLU A 117 1.57 10.06 6.43
N ILE A 118 1.50 11.26 7.00
CA ILE A 118 2.67 12.02 7.45
C ILE A 118 2.60 12.08 8.96
N SER A 119 3.58 11.49 9.62
CA SER A 119 3.62 11.38 11.08
C SER A 119 4.79 12.22 11.63
N PRO A 120 4.52 13.40 12.23
CA PRO A 120 5.50 14.12 13.03
C PRO A 120 6.08 13.26 14.17
N GLN A 121 7.39 13.34 14.37
CA GLN A 121 8.07 12.78 15.54
C GLN A 121 9.00 13.84 16.13
N ALA A 122 8.56 14.46 17.22
CA ALA A 122 9.38 15.39 17.98
C ALA A 122 10.58 14.65 18.60
N LYS A 123 11.80 15.17 18.37
CA LYS A 123 13.02 14.71 19.04
C LYS A 123 13.68 15.88 19.79
N PRO A 124 14.46 15.61 20.85
CA PRO A 124 15.12 16.67 21.63
C PRO A 124 16.13 17.51 20.82
N SER A 125 16.68 16.96 19.73
CA SER A 125 17.74 17.57 18.91
C SER A 125 17.27 18.14 17.57
N GLY A 126 15.96 18.12 17.31
CA GLY A 126 15.37 18.53 16.03
C GLY A 126 14.07 17.80 15.74
N TYR A 127 13.55 17.98 14.52
CA TYR A 127 12.29 17.37 14.11
C TYR A 127 12.54 16.24 13.10
N THR A 128 11.96 15.07 13.38
CA THR A 128 11.87 13.96 12.43
C THR A 128 10.43 13.81 11.98
N PHE A 129 10.22 13.38 10.74
CA PHE A 129 8.90 12.93 10.31
C PHE A 129 9.04 11.68 9.45
N SER A 130 8.03 10.83 9.50
CA SER A 130 7.88 9.72 8.57
C SER A 130 6.81 10.04 7.54
N ILE A 131 6.98 9.48 6.36
CA ILE A 131 5.95 9.45 5.33
C ILE A 131 5.74 8.01 4.93
N SER A 132 4.48 7.60 4.99
CA SER A 132 4.06 6.23 4.74
C SER A 132 2.95 6.23 3.71
N TRP A 133 3.10 5.44 2.65
CA TRP A 133 2.15 5.30 1.56
C TRP A 133 1.63 3.88 1.55
N PHE A 134 0.33 3.71 1.54
CA PHE A 134 -0.34 2.43 1.65
C PHE A 134 -1.35 2.24 0.53
N SER A 135 -1.50 1.01 0.04
CA SER A 135 -2.67 0.62 -0.74
C SER A 135 -3.68 -0.07 0.17
N GLN A 136 -4.94 0.37 0.10
CA GLN A 136 -6.05 -0.22 0.82
C GLN A 136 -6.89 -1.10 -0.10
N ASN A 137 -7.39 -2.20 0.46
CA ASN A 137 -8.16 -3.19 -0.29
C ASN A 137 -9.68 -2.88 -0.29
N THR A 138 -10.14 -1.99 0.59
CA THR A 138 -11.54 -1.55 0.73
C THR A 138 -11.82 -0.28 -0.09
N SER A 139 -13.10 0.09 -0.21
CA SER A 139 -13.58 1.29 -0.91
C SER A 139 -12.65 2.48 -0.64
N GLY A 140 -12.23 3.15 -1.72
CA GLY A 140 -11.24 4.21 -1.68
C GLY A 140 -11.66 5.42 -0.84
N CYS A 141 -10.95 6.54 -0.99
CA CYS A 141 -11.33 7.81 -0.38
C CYS A 141 -12.86 8.00 -0.38
N PRO A 142 -13.49 8.28 0.78
CA PRO A 142 -14.89 8.68 0.82
C PRO A 142 -15.14 9.94 -0.02
#